data_AF-A0A7N2MBX8-F1
#
_entry.id   AF-A0A7N2MBX8-F1
#
_cell.length_a   1.000
_cell.length_b   1.000
_cell.length_c   1.000
_cell.angle_alpha   90.00
_cell.angle_beta   90.00
_cell.angle_gamma   90.00
#
_symmetry.space_group_name_H-M   'P 1'
#
loop_
_entity.id
_entity.type
_entity.pdbx_description
1 polymer ?
#
loop_
_entity_poly.entity_id
_entity_poly.type
_entity_poly.pdbx_seq_one_letter_code
_entity_poly.pdbx_strand_id
1 'polypeptide(L)'
;MCIVESFCLLLKSPAYTKFTKLNDLLRNSGAIGFHRMLLQLTWAGVILSNMAAAAKATAIAFPSALPNCPDKCGEIQIPYPFGLTEGCYLKGITSFFINCTPNSKGEPLPLTGNVIVTNISIIQGRIDILMYNTIDCYNELGTRLSYKWEWQRRLYNLIFTIFETQNTFVAVGCDTYAYLNGFQNDQPFSIGCLSRCQNISNVVNGKFSRIGCCQIQIPGGLKNITLEAYSFKKQSFVFDFNPCSYAFIIREDEFKFSSVYLTTLRNNKTLPMVLDWTIGSEKCDLAWNKSSYICGENMLKIRSVLSTRASIEIQLKEEAVIKPSKQR
;
A
#
# COMPACT_ATOMS: atom_id res chain seq x y z
N MET A 1 6.83 -5.30 17.62
CA MET A 1 8.22 -5.76 17.83
C MET A 1 9.16 -4.67 18.38
N CYS A 2 8.72 -3.42 18.64
CA CYS A 2 9.61 -2.32 19.05
C CYS A 2 9.89 -2.20 20.56
N ILE A 3 9.12 -2.85 21.43
CA ILE A 3 9.30 -2.77 22.90
C ILE A 3 10.54 -3.59 23.34
N VAL A 4 10.89 -4.65 22.60
CA VAL A 4 11.97 -5.58 22.97
C VAL A 4 13.35 -4.99 22.66
N GLU A 5 13.51 -4.24 21.56
CA GLU A 5 14.81 -3.63 21.20
C GLU A 5 15.23 -2.51 22.15
N SER A 6 14.28 -1.70 22.62
CA SER A 6 14.56 -0.63 23.59
C SER A 6 15.00 -1.20 24.95
N PHE A 7 14.43 -2.35 25.36
CA PHE A 7 14.85 -3.06 26.56
C PHE A 7 16.24 -3.70 26.41
N CYS A 8 16.57 -4.23 25.24
CA CYS A 8 17.88 -4.82 24.95
C CYS A 8 19.03 -3.80 24.96
N LEU A 9 18.78 -2.55 24.54
CA LEU A 9 19.79 -1.48 24.58
C LEU A 9 20.06 -0.98 26.00
N LEU A 10 19.04 -0.94 26.86
CA LEU A 10 19.19 -0.62 28.29
C LEU A 10 20.03 -1.65 29.04
N LEU A 11 19.85 -2.94 28.75
CA LEU A 11 20.61 -4.04 29.38
C LEU A 11 22.10 -4.08 28.97
N LYS A 12 22.46 -3.51 27.82
CA LYS A 12 23.85 -3.45 27.30
C LYS A 12 24.60 -2.17 27.66
N SER A 13 23.96 -1.26 28.39
CA SER A 13 24.59 -0.01 28.84
C SER A 13 25.76 -0.28 29.79
N PRO A 14 26.94 0.37 29.60
CA PRO A 14 28.07 0.29 30.54
C PRO A 14 27.69 0.68 31.97
N ALA A 15 26.66 1.52 32.13
CA ALA A 15 26.13 1.93 33.43
C ALA A 15 25.37 0.78 34.13
N TYR A 16 24.64 -0.06 33.38
CA TYR A 16 23.94 -1.23 33.92
C TYR A 16 24.93 -2.29 34.42
N THR A 17 26.01 -2.53 33.67
CA THR A 17 27.07 -3.50 34.03
C THR A 17 27.92 -3.05 35.23
N LYS A 18 28.13 -1.74 35.41
CA LYS A 18 28.80 -1.18 36.60
C LYS A 18 27.93 -1.28 37.85
N PHE A 19 26.61 -1.21 37.68
CA PHE A 19 25.63 -1.21 38.76
C PHE A 19 25.34 -2.62 39.30
N THR A 20 25.27 -3.67 38.46
CA THR A 20 25.15 -5.05 38.93
C THR A 20 26.33 -5.47 39.81
N LYS A 21 27.56 -5.08 39.43
CA LYS A 21 28.76 -5.27 40.26
C LYS A 21 28.70 -4.55 41.62
N LEU A 22 28.12 -3.34 41.67
CA LEU A 22 27.96 -2.59 42.92
C LEU A 22 26.90 -3.23 43.84
N ASN A 23 25.84 -3.79 43.26
CA ASN A 23 24.75 -4.44 43.98
C ASN A 23 25.19 -5.80 44.58
N ASP A 24 26.05 -6.54 43.88
CA ASP A 24 26.67 -7.76 44.40
C ASP A 24 27.66 -7.48 45.53
N LEU A 25 28.37 -6.34 45.50
CA LEU A 25 29.26 -5.90 46.58
C LEU A 25 28.49 -5.47 47.85
N LEU A 26 27.32 -4.85 47.70
CA LEU A 26 26.48 -4.39 48.82
C LEU A 26 25.63 -5.50 49.45
N ARG A 27 25.42 -6.61 48.74
CA ARG A 27 24.69 -7.80 49.24
C ARG A 27 25.44 -8.56 50.35
N ASN A 28 26.75 -8.36 50.47
CA ASN A 28 27.61 -9.03 51.47
C ASN A 28 27.85 -8.22 52.75
N SER A 29 27.39 -6.96 52.84
CA SER A 29 27.47 -6.17 54.08
C SER A 29 26.10 -6.11 54.76
N GLY A 30 25.95 -6.77 55.90
CA GLY A 30 24.69 -6.97 56.64
C GLY A 30 24.05 -5.71 57.27
N ALA A 31 23.93 -4.59 56.54
CA ALA A 31 23.19 -3.40 56.96
C ALA A 31 21.79 -3.40 56.32
N ILE A 32 20.89 -4.22 56.87
CA ILE A 32 19.60 -4.56 56.26
C ILE A 32 18.51 -3.64 56.86
N GLY A 33 18.07 -2.66 56.08
CA GLY A 33 16.85 -1.89 56.39
C GLY A 33 16.86 -0.53 55.71
N PHE A 34 17.56 0.44 56.31
CA PHE A 34 17.52 1.83 55.88
C PHE A 34 18.18 2.08 54.50
N HIS A 35 19.30 1.41 54.20
CA HIS A 35 19.95 1.56 52.89
C HIS A 35 19.14 0.95 51.74
N ARG A 36 18.47 -0.19 51.98
CA ARG A 36 17.56 -0.78 50.99
C ARG A 36 16.38 0.14 50.66
N MET A 37 15.85 0.83 51.65
CA MET A 37 14.73 1.76 51.48
C MET A 37 15.14 3.02 50.70
N LEU A 38 16.31 3.59 51.00
CA LEU A 38 16.89 4.71 50.24
C LEU A 38 17.23 4.34 48.78
N LEU A 39 17.71 3.12 48.54
CA LEU A 39 17.95 2.60 47.19
C LEU A 39 16.65 2.39 46.39
N GLN A 40 15.56 2.00 47.04
CA GLN A 40 14.25 1.85 46.37
C GLN A 40 13.60 3.19 46.03
N LEU A 41 13.69 4.19 46.90
CA LEU A 41 13.16 5.53 46.65
C LEU A 41 13.95 6.25 45.55
N THR A 42 15.27 6.07 45.50
CA THR A 42 16.09 6.59 44.40
C THR A 42 15.79 5.84 43.08
N TRP A 43 15.53 4.53 43.11
CA TRP A 43 15.06 3.77 41.94
C TRP A 43 13.73 4.30 41.40
N ALA A 44 12.73 4.54 42.24
CA ALA A 44 11.44 5.07 41.82
C ALA A 44 11.56 6.48 41.22
N GLY A 45 12.39 7.34 41.82
CA GLY A 45 12.68 8.68 41.30
C GLY A 45 13.36 8.68 39.93
N VAL A 46 14.35 7.79 39.73
CA VAL A 46 15.06 7.64 38.45
C VAL A 46 14.16 7.03 37.36
N ILE A 47 13.27 6.10 37.73
CA ILE A 47 12.28 5.55 36.79
C ILE A 47 11.27 6.61 36.37
N LEU A 48 10.77 7.43 37.31
CA LEU A 48 9.84 8.52 37.04
C LEU A 48 10.49 9.66 36.21
N SER A 49 11.75 10.00 36.47
CA SER A 49 12.47 11.02 35.69
C SER A 49 12.81 10.56 34.27
N ASN A 50 13.08 9.26 34.07
CA ASN A 50 13.29 8.69 32.73
C ASN A 50 12.00 8.55 31.92
N MET A 51 10.84 8.36 32.58
CA MET A 51 9.54 8.38 31.89
C MET A 51 9.14 9.79 31.43
N ALA A 52 9.50 10.84 32.17
CA ALA A 52 9.27 12.23 31.74
C ALA A 52 10.15 12.65 30.54
N ALA A 53 11.36 12.09 30.43
CA ALA A 53 12.25 12.34 29.28
C ALA A 53 11.83 11.57 28.01
N ALA A 54 11.02 10.51 28.12
CA ALA A 54 10.53 9.71 27.00
C ALA A 54 9.29 10.30 26.30
N ALA A 55 8.66 11.36 26.85
CA ALA A 55 7.43 11.94 26.32
C ALA A 55 7.64 13.00 25.21
N LYS A 56 8.89 13.34 24.86
CA LYS A 56 9.18 14.10 23.64
C LYS A 56 9.42 13.17 22.45
N ALA A 57 8.43 12.36 22.12
CA ALA A 57 8.31 11.87 20.77
C ALA A 57 7.96 13.07 19.90
N THR A 58 8.95 13.70 19.26
CA THR A 58 8.69 14.52 18.08
C THR A 58 7.93 13.63 17.12
N ALA A 59 6.64 13.90 16.92
CA ALA A 59 5.88 13.31 15.83
C ALA A 59 6.73 13.50 14.58
N ILE A 60 7.18 12.41 13.97
CA ILE A 60 7.89 12.47 12.70
C ILE A 60 6.88 13.08 11.75
N ALA A 61 7.08 14.35 11.39
CA ALA A 61 6.27 15.00 10.37
C ALA A 61 6.44 14.16 9.10
N PHE A 62 5.37 13.45 8.74
CA PHE A 62 5.29 12.68 7.51
C PHE A 62 5.60 13.61 6.33
N PRO A 63 6.18 13.10 5.23
CA PRO A 63 6.43 13.95 4.08
C PRO A 63 5.11 14.57 3.63
N SER A 64 4.95 15.85 3.93
CA SER A 64 3.91 16.70 3.39
C SER A 64 4.18 16.89 1.90
N ALA A 65 3.23 17.45 1.16
CA ALA A 65 3.52 17.95 -0.18
C ALA A 65 4.73 18.89 -0.14
N LEU A 66 5.40 19.05 -1.28
CA LEU A 66 6.49 20.01 -1.42
C LEU A 66 6.02 21.43 -1.06
N PRO A 67 6.92 22.33 -0.63
CA PRO A 67 6.56 23.71 -0.35
C PRO A 67 5.86 24.36 -1.56
N ASN A 68 4.77 25.07 -1.31
CA ASN A 68 3.92 25.70 -2.33
C ASN A 68 3.14 24.72 -3.24
N CYS A 69 3.09 23.43 -2.90
CA CYS A 69 2.27 22.45 -3.59
C CYS A 69 0.97 22.15 -2.83
N PRO A 70 -0.16 22.00 -3.53
CA PRO A 70 -1.38 21.48 -2.92
C PRO A 70 -1.14 20.07 -2.38
N ASP A 71 -1.65 19.80 -1.17
CA ASP A 71 -1.43 18.57 -0.42
C ASP A 71 -2.69 17.70 -0.26
N LYS A 72 -3.80 18.10 -0.88
CA LYS A 72 -5.09 17.40 -0.75
C LYS A 72 -5.90 17.40 -2.04
N CYS A 73 -6.61 16.30 -2.26
CA CYS A 73 -7.66 16.16 -3.26
C CYS A 73 -8.94 15.69 -2.57
N GLY A 74 -9.88 16.62 -2.33
CA GLY A 74 -11.01 16.37 -1.42
C GLY A 74 -10.49 16.03 -0.02
N GLU A 75 -10.89 14.89 0.51
CA GLU A 75 -10.47 14.40 1.83
C GLU A 75 -9.14 13.64 1.83
N ILE A 76 -8.59 13.34 0.65
CA ILE A 76 -7.40 12.49 0.51
C ILE A 76 -6.14 13.35 0.56
N GLN A 77 -5.22 13.02 1.48
CA GLN A 77 -3.89 13.63 1.54
C GLN A 77 -3.01 13.12 0.40
N ILE A 78 -2.30 14.05 -0.26
CA ILE A 78 -1.41 13.80 -1.40
C ILE A 78 0.02 14.19 -0.99
N PRO A 79 0.75 13.28 -0.34
CA PRO A 79 2.13 13.51 0.10
C PRO A 79 3.14 13.29 -1.03
N TYR A 80 4.29 13.97 -0.97
CA TYR A 80 5.42 13.64 -1.85
C TYR A 80 5.87 12.18 -1.62
N PRO A 81 6.17 11.38 -2.66
CA PRO A 81 6.46 11.73 -4.07
C PRO A 81 5.25 12.00 -4.96
N PHE A 82 4.03 11.81 -4.47
CA PHE A 82 2.81 12.11 -5.22
C PHE A 82 2.55 13.62 -5.26
N GLY A 83 1.79 14.07 -6.26
CA GLY A 83 1.49 15.49 -6.41
C GLY A 83 0.40 15.77 -7.43
N LEU A 84 -0.20 16.94 -7.29
CA LEU A 84 -1.41 17.37 -8.00
C LEU A 84 -1.15 18.26 -9.22
N THR A 85 0.05 18.81 -9.32
CA THR A 85 0.44 19.74 -10.38
C THR A 85 1.86 19.46 -10.85
N GLU A 86 2.20 19.93 -12.04
CA GLU A 86 3.56 19.87 -12.56
C GLU A 86 4.55 20.49 -11.55
N GLY A 87 5.69 19.82 -11.34
CA GLY A 87 6.69 20.22 -10.34
C GLY A 87 6.42 19.77 -8.90
N CYS A 88 5.21 19.30 -8.59
CA CYS A 88 4.81 18.89 -7.23
C CYS A 88 4.87 17.39 -6.96
N TYR A 89 5.02 16.56 -8.01
CA TYR A 89 5.29 15.12 -7.89
C TYR A 89 6.72 14.80 -8.32
N LEU A 90 7.17 13.58 -8.07
CA LEU A 90 8.51 13.12 -8.45
C LEU A 90 8.72 13.24 -9.97
N LYS A 91 9.59 14.18 -10.36
CA LYS A 91 9.92 14.48 -11.76
C LYS A 91 10.40 13.24 -12.50
N GLY A 92 9.87 13.04 -13.71
CA GLY A 92 10.25 11.94 -14.61
C GLY A 92 9.40 10.67 -14.47
N ILE A 93 8.47 10.62 -13.51
CA ILE A 93 7.58 9.46 -13.31
C ILE A 93 6.14 9.95 -13.19
N THR A 94 5.37 9.80 -14.28
CA THR A 94 3.97 10.27 -14.37
C THR A 94 3.02 9.49 -13.46
N SER A 95 3.40 8.29 -13.01
CA SER A 95 2.60 7.50 -12.07
C SER A 95 2.38 8.14 -10.70
N PHE A 96 3.25 9.08 -10.31
CA PHE A 96 3.10 9.85 -9.08
C PHE A 96 2.18 11.08 -9.24
N PHE A 97 1.80 11.43 -10.47
CA PHE A 97 0.80 12.46 -10.69
C PHE A 97 -0.59 11.94 -10.28
N ILE A 98 -1.26 12.69 -9.42
CA ILE A 98 -2.65 12.46 -9.04
C ILE A 98 -3.51 13.50 -9.74
N ASN A 99 -4.33 13.05 -10.68
CA ASN A 99 -5.31 13.91 -11.33
C ASN A 99 -6.49 14.11 -10.37
N CYS A 100 -6.72 15.35 -9.93
CA CYS A 100 -7.81 15.71 -9.04
C CYS A 100 -8.92 16.50 -9.78
N THR A 101 -9.37 15.99 -10.93
CA THR A 101 -10.47 16.62 -11.67
C THR A 101 -11.81 16.27 -11.01
N PRO A 102 -12.73 17.24 -10.83
CA PRO A 102 -14.06 16.94 -10.27
C PRO A 102 -14.86 15.97 -11.14
N ASN A 103 -15.67 15.12 -10.49
CA ASN A 103 -16.63 14.26 -11.18
C ASN A 103 -17.85 15.08 -11.70
N SER A 104 -18.82 14.42 -12.34
CA SER A 104 -20.03 15.08 -12.86
C SER A 104 -20.91 15.76 -11.80
N LYS A 105 -20.68 15.47 -10.50
CA LYS A 105 -21.35 16.10 -9.36
C LYS A 105 -20.52 17.24 -8.74
N GLY A 106 -19.34 17.53 -9.27
CA GLY A 106 -18.42 18.53 -8.75
C GLY A 106 -17.55 18.05 -7.58
N GLU A 107 -17.58 16.76 -7.24
CA GLU A 107 -16.78 16.22 -6.14
C GLU A 107 -15.34 15.91 -6.63
N PRO A 108 -14.29 16.32 -5.90
CA PRO A 108 -12.91 16.00 -6.26
C PRO A 108 -12.68 14.49 -6.34
N LEU A 109 -12.09 14.01 -7.44
CA LEU A 109 -11.80 12.58 -7.65
C LEU A 109 -10.30 12.36 -7.87
N PRO A 110 -9.55 11.88 -6.87
CA PRO A 110 -8.12 11.60 -7.03
C PRO A 110 -7.91 10.35 -7.88
N LEU A 111 -7.28 10.52 -9.04
CA LEU A 111 -7.01 9.47 -10.01
C LEU A 111 -5.50 9.30 -10.24
N THR A 112 -5.03 8.05 -10.24
CA THR A 112 -3.72 7.70 -10.82
C THR A 112 -3.97 6.82 -12.04
N GLY A 113 -3.60 7.30 -13.22
CA GLY A 113 -4.02 6.69 -14.48
C GLY A 113 -5.56 6.67 -14.61
N ASN A 114 -6.14 5.47 -14.60
CA ASN A 114 -7.57 5.22 -14.75
C ASN A 114 -8.27 4.74 -13.46
N VAL A 115 -7.55 4.66 -12.33
CA VAL A 115 -8.09 4.15 -11.06
C VAL A 115 -8.18 5.24 -10.00
N ILE A 116 -9.19 5.10 -9.13
CA ILE A 116 -9.45 6.06 -8.05
C ILE A 116 -8.57 5.72 -6.86
N VAL A 117 -7.89 6.71 -6.31
CA VAL A 117 -7.10 6.60 -5.09
C VAL A 117 -8.00 6.88 -3.89
N THR A 118 -7.89 6.05 -2.86
CA THR A 118 -8.67 6.20 -1.61
C THR A 118 -7.79 6.53 -0.42
N ASN A 119 -6.50 6.18 -0.47
CA ASN A 119 -5.54 6.52 0.57
C ASN A 119 -4.10 6.30 0.05
N ILE A 120 -3.15 7.06 0.58
CA ILE A 120 -1.72 6.96 0.26
C ILE A 120 -0.95 6.85 1.57
N SER A 121 -0.25 5.73 1.77
CA SER A 121 0.59 5.48 2.93
C SER A 121 2.06 5.53 2.55
N ILE A 122 2.73 6.64 2.85
CA ILE A 122 4.15 6.78 2.56
C ILE A 122 5.02 5.87 3.42
N ILE A 123 4.63 5.71 4.69
CA ILE A 123 5.37 4.87 5.64
C ILE A 123 5.36 3.42 5.17
N GLN A 124 4.21 2.92 4.75
CA GLN A 124 4.07 1.52 4.36
C GLN A 124 4.47 1.28 2.91
N GLY A 125 4.69 2.34 2.12
CA GLY A 125 4.94 2.23 0.68
C GLY A 125 3.72 1.71 -0.07
N ARG A 126 2.51 2.07 0.37
CA ARG A 126 1.23 1.55 -0.16
C ARG A 126 0.33 2.64 -0.68
N ILE A 127 -0.51 2.28 -1.64
CA ILE A 127 -1.61 3.09 -2.15
C ILE A 127 -2.87 2.23 -2.24
N ASP A 128 -3.95 2.70 -1.61
CA ASP A 128 -5.25 2.05 -1.65
C ASP A 128 -6.04 2.63 -2.81
N ILE A 129 -6.58 1.78 -3.67
CA ILE A 129 -7.31 2.17 -4.88
C ILE A 129 -8.66 1.46 -5.00
N LEU A 130 -9.53 1.99 -5.86
CA LEU A 130 -10.70 1.30 -6.37
C LEU A 130 -10.43 0.82 -7.80
N MET A 131 -10.33 -0.48 -7.98
CA MET A 131 -10.09 -1.14 -9.27
C MET A 131 -11.40 -1.65 -9.87
N TYR A 132 -11.55 -1.54 -11.19
CA TYR A 132 -12.75 -2.02 -11.86
C TYR A 132 -12.77 -3.55 -11.97
N ASN A 133 -13.96 -4.15 -11.78
CA ASN A 133 -14.16 -5.56 -12.11
C ASN A 133 -14.28 -5.77 -13.63
N THR A 134 -14.08 -7.01 -14.05
CA THR A 134 -14.41 -7.46 -15.41
C THR A 134 -15.70 -8.27 -15.38
N ILE A 135 -16.54 -8.03 -16.38
CA ILE A 135 -17.88 -8.60 -16.48
C ILE A 135 -18.06 -9.13 -17.90
N ASP A 136 -18.55 -10.36 -18.02
CA ASP A 136 -18.90 -10.99 -19.29
C ASP A 136 -20.29 -11.60 -19.18
N CYS A 137 -21.30 -10.93 -19.74
CA CYS A 137 -22.70 -11.35 -19.64
C CYS A 137 -23.27 -11.73 -21.00
N TYR A 138 -24.30 -12.56 -20.95
CA TYR A 138 -25.02 -13.03 -22.12
C TYR A 138 -26.52 -12.85 -21.88
N ASN A 139 -27.30 -12.85 -22.97
CA ASN A 139 -28.76 -12.98 -22.89
C ASN A 139 -29.19 -14.45 -22.98
N GLU A 140 -30.50 -14.71 -22.89
CA GLU A 140 -31.10 -16.06 -22.99
C GLU A 140 -30.72 -16.81 -24.27
N LEU A 141 -30.50 -16.06 -25.36
CA LEU A 141 -30.12 -16.61 -26.66
C LEU A 141 -28.61 -16.89 -26.76
N GLY A 142 -27.84 -16.70 -25.69
CA GLY A 142 -26.38 -16.86 -25.68
C GLY A 142 -25.64 -15.78 -26.47
N THR A 143 -26.28 -14.63 -26.72
CA THR A 143 -25.65 -13.46 -27.33
C THR A 143 -24.91 -12.67 -26.26
N ARG A 144 -23.62 -12.42 -26.49
CA ARG A 144 -22.77 -11.63 -25.59
C ARG A 144 -23.28 -10.20 -25.52
N LEU A 145 -23.54 -9.70 -24.32
CA LEU A 145 -23.89 -8.31 -24.08
C LEU A 145 -22.61 -7.48 -24.14
N SER A 146 -22.58 -6.47 -25.03
CA SER A 146 -21.42 -5.58 -25.16
C SER A 146 -21.37 -4.60 -23.99
N TYR A 147 -20.23 -4.55 -23.29
CA TYR A 147 -19.95 -3.60 -22.22
C TYR A 147 -18.88 -2.61 -22.68
N LYS A 148 -19.17 -1.30 -22.60
CA LYS A 148 -18.32 -0.19 -23.09
C LYS A 148 -17.01 0.02 -22.34
N TRP A 149 -16.67 -0.77 -21.32
CA TRP A 149 -15.64 -0.44 -20.31
C TRP A 149 -14.40 -1.34 -20.38
N GLU A 150 -14.06 -1.87 -21.56
CA GLU A 150 -12.97 -2.85 -21.69
C GLU A 150 -11.59 -2.34 -21.23
N TRP A 151 -11.30 -1.04 -21.39
CA TRP A 151 -10.03 -0.42 -20.98
C TRP A 151 -9.86 -0.25 -19.46
N GLN A 152 -10.96 -0.27 -18.70
CA GLN A 152 -10.94 -0.03 -17.25
C GLN A 152 -10.44 -1.24 -16.45
N ARG A 153 -10.27 -2.39 -17.11
CA ARG A 153 -9.80 -3.66 -16.51
C ARG A 153 -8.27 -3.79 -16.48
N ARG A 154 -7.56 -2.73 -16.83
CA ARG A 154 -6.11 -2.69 -17.00
C ARG A 154 -5.51 -1.70 -16.03
N LEU A 155 -4.43 -2.12 -15.37
CA LEU A 155 -3.60 -1.25 -14.55
C LEU A 155 -2.21 -1.22 -15.16
N TYR A 156 -1.97 -0.26 -16.06
CA TYR A 156 -0.67 -0.03 -16.67
C TYR A 156 0.13 0.92 -15.82
N ASN A 157 1.10 0.39 -15.09
CA ASN A 157 1.98 1.22 -14.28
C ASN A 157 3.30 0.51 -13.99
N LEU A 158 4.40 1.25 -14.14
CA LEU A 158 5.75 0.73 -13.92
C LEU A 158 6.16 0.71 -12.45
N ILE A 159 5.55 1.53 -11.59
CA ILE A 159 5.93 1.64 -10.17
C ILE A 159 4.99 0.89 -9.22
N PHE A 160 3.81 0.48 -9.69
CA PHE A 160 2.83 -0.21 -8.84
C PHE A 160 2.90 -1.71 -9.04
N THR A 161 3.02 -2.43 -7.93
CA THR A 161 2.87 -3.88 -7.86
C THR A 161 1.69 -4.22 -6.97
N ILE A 162 1.05 -5.36 -7.23
CA ILE A 162 -0.02 -5.85 -6.36
C ILE A 162 0.57 -6.25 -5.01
N PHE A 163 0.00 -5.73 -3.92
CA PHE A 163 0.38 -6.17 -2.59
C PHE A 163 -0.23 -7.55 -2.30
N GLU A 164 0.57 -8.61 -2.44
CA GLU A 164 0.07 -10.00 -2.45
C GLU A 164 -0.66 -10.42 -1.17
N THR A 165 -0.27 -9.88 -0.01
CA THR A 165 -0.76 -10.37 1.29
C THR A 165 -2.12 -9.82 1.69
N GLN A 166 -2.60 -8.76 1.03
CA GLN A 166 -3.91 -8.18 1.30
C GLN A 166 -4.86 -8.31 0.13
N ASN A 167 -4.41 -8.71 -1.05
CA ASN A 167 -5.27 -8.85 -2.21
C ASN A 167 -5.39 -10.30 -2.65
N THR A 168 -6.59 -10.68 -3.07
CA THR A 168 -6.85 -11.97 -3.71
C THR A 168 -7.50 -11.75 -5.08
N PHE A 169 -7.16 -12.61 -6.04
CA PHE A 169 -7.87 -12.65 -7.32
C PHE A 169 -9.06 -13.58 -7.20
N VAL A 170 -10.22 -13.12 -7.65
CA VAL A 170 -11.50 -13.80 -7.49
C VAL A 170 -12.22 -13.86 -8.83
N ALA A 171 -12.80 -15.02 -9.12
CA ALA A 171 -13.80 -15.20 -10.17
C ALA A 171 -15.13 -15.62 -9.54
N VAL A 172 -16.22 -14.99 -9.96
CA VAL A 172 -17.57 -15.31 -9.50
C VAL A 172 -18.44 -15.69 -10.69
N GLY A 173 -19.15 -16.81 -10.57
CA GLY A 173 -20.04 -17.32 -11.59
C GLY A 173 -20.06 -18.84 -11.67
N CYS A 174 -21.08 -19.35 -12.35
CA CYS A 174 -21.15 -20.72 -12.84
C CYS A 174 -20.82 -20.70 -14.33
N ASP A 175 -20.19 -21.77 -14.83
CA ASP A 175 -19.72 -21.79 -16.22
C ASP A 175 -18.63 -20.73 -16.50
N THR A 176 -17.90 -20.32 -15.47
CA THR A 176 -16.99 -19.17 -15.51
C THR A 176 -15.53 -19.60 -15.46
N TYR A 177 -14.70 -18.93 -16.25
CA TYR A 177 -13.25 -18.90 -16.07
C TYR A 177 -12.73 -17.49 -16.26
N ALA A 178 -11.63 -17.18 -15.59
CA ALA A 178 -11.05 -15.86 -15.56
C ALA A 178 -9.53 -15.95 -15.56
N TYR A 179 -8.89 -14.93 -16.12
CA TYR A 179 -7.44 -14.78 -16.14
C TYR A 179 -7.02 -13.46 -15.50
N LEU A 180 -5.97 -13.55 -14.68
CA LEU A 180 -5.15 -12.43 -14.27
C LEU A 180 -3.85 -12.51 -15.06
N ASN A 181 -3.72 -11.63 -16.04
CA ASN A 181 -2.53 -11.49 -16.85
C ASN A 181 -1.70 -10.32 -16.32
N GLY A 182 -0.38 -10.39 -16.42
CA GLY A 182 0.50 -9.30 -16.04
C GLY A 182 1.96 -9.63 -16.34
N PHE A 183 2.86 -8.92 -15.65
CA PHE A 183 4.29 -9.15 -15.76
C PHE A 183 4.90 -9.36 -14.39
N GLN A 184 5.76 -10.38 -14.28
CA GLN A 184 6.54 -10.67 -13.08
C GLN A 184 8.00 -10.80 -13.51
N ASN A 185 8.91 -10.05 -12.89
CA ASN A 185 10.33 -9.97 -13.29
C ASN A 185 10.49 -9.70 -14.81
N ASP A 186 9.66 -8.81 -15.36
CA ASP A 186 9.59 -8.45 -16.79
C ASP A 186 9.26 -9.62 -17.74
N GLN A 187 8.80 -10.75 -17.21
CA GLN A 187 8.28 -11.87 -17.99
C GLN A 187 6.75 -11.89 -17.97
N PRO A 188 6.10 -12.29 -19.08
CA PRO A 188 4.66 -12.50 -19.11
C PRO A 188 4.24 -13.52 -18.05
N PHE A 189 3.23 -13.15 -17.28
CA PHE A 189 2.62 -13.98 -16.25
C PHE A 189 1.12 -14.10 -16.52
N SER A 190 0.57 -15.29 -16.32
CA SER A 190 -0.86 -15.53 -16.37
C SER A 190 -1.25 -16.57 -15.34
N ILE A 191 -2.35 -16.32 -14.64
CA ILE A 191 -2.95 -17.26 -13.71
C ILE A 191 -4.46 -17.29 -13.90
N GLY A 192 -5.06 -18.48 -13.80
CA GLY A 192 -6.46 -18.72 -14.07
C GLY A 192 -7.27 -19.11 -12.83
N CYS A 193 -8.52 -18.67 -12.78
CA CYS A 193 -9.51 -19.08 -11.77
C CYS A 193 -10.78 -19.55 -12.49
N LEU A 194 -11.30 -20.73 -12.16
CA LEU A 194 -12.50 -21.29 -12.79
C LEU A 194 -13.50 -21.82 -11.76
N SER A 195 -14.78 -21.75 -12.11
CA SER A 195 -15.89 -22.24 -11.30
C SER A 195 -16.97 -22.82 -12.21
N ARG A 196 -17.46 -24.01 -11.87
CA ARG A 196 -18.53 -24.70 -12.59
C ARG A 196 -19.61 -25.17 -11.63
N CYS A 197 -20.85 -24.92 -12.02
CA CYS A 197 -22.06 -25.38 -11.36
C CYS A 197 -23.15 -25.55 -12.41
N GLN A 198 -24.10 -26.43 -12.15
CA GLN A 198 -25.28 -26.62 -13.02
C GLN A 198 -26.56 -26.12 -12.36
N ASN A 199 -26.58 -25.99 -11.03
CA ASN A 199 -27.74 -25.57 -10.27
C ASN A 199 -27.31 -24.63 -9.13
N ILE A 200 -28.11 -23.61 -8.86
CA ILE A 200 -27.91 -22.68 -7.74
C ILE A 200 -27.91 -23.41 -6.38
N SER A 201 -28.60 -24.53 -6.24
CA SER A 201 -28.62 -25.33 -5.00
C SER A 201 -27.23 -25.84 -4.59
N ASN A 202 -26.30 -25.96 -5.53
CA ASN A 202 -24.93 -26.40 -5.27
C ASN A 202 -24.00 -25.25 -4.88
N VAL A 203 -24.46 -24.00 -5.01
CA VAL A 203 -23.69 -22.81 -4.67
C VAL A 203 -23.80 -22.57 -3.17
N VAL A 204 -22.65 -22.57 -2.49
CA VAL A 204 -22.59 -22.48 -1.03
C VAL A 204 -22.05 -21.11 -0.62
N ASN A 205 -22.79 -20.40 0.22
CA ASN A 205 -22.39 -19.10 0.76
C ASN A 205 -21.24 -19.24 1.76
N GLY A 206 -20.47 -18.16 1.95
CA GLY A 206 -19.38 -18.11 2.93
C GLY A 206 -18.01 -17.96 2.27
N LYS A 207 -16.94 -18.27 3.03
CA LYS A 207 -15.56 -18.12 2.52
C LYS A 207 -15.27 -19.22 1.49
N PHE A 208 -15.31 -18.81 0.22
CA PHE A 208 -14.72 -19.46 -0.96
C PHE A 208 -15.07 -20.94 -1.17
N SER A 209 -16.38 -21.20 -1.26
CA SER A 209 -16.90 -22.43 -1.84
C SER A 209 -16.49 -22.49 -3.31
N ARG A 210 -15.72 -23.51 -3.71
CA ARG A 210 -15.25 -23.74 -5.10
C ARG A 210 -16.37 -23.78 -6.15
N ILE A 211 -17.63 -23.84 -5.70
CA ILE A 211 -18.84 -23.87 -6.53
C ILE A 211 -19.48 -22.48 -6.48
N GLY A 212 -19.48 -21.78 -7.61
CA GLY A 212 -20.00 -20.42 -7.77
C GLY A 212 -18.95 -19.32 -7.54
N CYS A 213 -17.83 -19.65 -6.90
CA CYS A 213 -16.71 -18.75 -6.65
C CYS A 213 -15.38 -19.50 -6.74
N CYS A 214 -14.37 -18.85 -7.29
CA CYS A 214 -13.00 -19.29 -7.26
C CYS A 214 -12.15 -18.13 -6.72
N GLN A 215 -11.20 -18.43 -5.84
CA GLN A 215 -10.18 -17.48 -5.40
C GLN A 215 -8.80 -18.08 -5.59
N ILE A 216 -7.83 -17.23 -5.89
CA ILE A 216 -6.42 -17.60 -5.91
C ILE A 216 -5.58 -16.48 -5.34
N GLN A 217 -4.55 -16.89 -4.61
CA GLN A 217 -3.52 -16.01 -4.09
C GLN A 217 -2.70 -15.47 -5.27
N ILE A 218 -2.36 -14.19 -5.20
CA ILE A 218 -1.60 -13.50 -6.24
C ILE A 218 -0.11 -13.60 -5.87
N PRO A 219 0.78 -14.00 -6.79
CA PRO A 219 2.20 -14.01 -6.48
C PRO A 219 2.75 -12.59 -6.40
N GLY A 220 3.76 -12.40 -5.55
CA GLY A 220 4.35 -11.08 -5.34
C GLY A 220 5.06 -10.49 -6.56
N GLY A 221 5.07 -9.16 -6.61
CA GLY A 221 5.74 -8.39 -7.66
C GLY A 221 5.04 -8.37 -9.02
N LEU A 222 3.75 -8.74 -9.06
CA LEU A 222 2.95 -8.66 -10.28
C LEU A 222 2.61 -7.19 -10.61
N LYS A 223 2.87 -6.77 -11.85
CA LYS A 223 2.60 -5.40 -12.37
C LYS A 223 1.96 -5.46 -13.76
N ASN A 224 1.53 -4.31 -14.29
CA ASN A 224 0.96 -4.18 -15.64
C ASN A 224 -0.17 -5.19 -15.92
N ILE A 225 -1.16 -5.22 -15.03
CA ILE A 225 -2.15 -6.29 -15.03
C ILE A 225 -3.33 -6.04 -15.97
N THR A 226 -3.92 -7.13 -16.43
CA THR A 226 -5.21 -7.17 -17.15
C THR A 226 -6.08 -8.26 -16.57
N LEU A 227 -7.33 -7.92 -16.26
CA LEU A 227 -8.34 -8.86 -15.76
C LEU A 227 -9.28 -9.28 -16.89
N GLU A 228 -9.50 -10.59 -17.02
CA GLU A 228 -10.38 -11.17 -18.02
C GLU A 228 -11.33 -12.16 -17.38
N ALA A 229 -12.60 -12.13 -17.79
CA ALA A 229 -13.62 -13.09 -17.39
C ALA A 229 -14.35 -13.56 -18.63
N TYR A 230 -14.67 -14.84 -18.64
CA TYR A 230 -15.27 -15.54 -19.76
C TYR A 230 -16.24 -16.61 -19.29
N SER A 231 -16.98 -17.15 -20.26
CA SER A 231 -17.93 -18.23 -20.09
C SER A 231 -17.57 -19.42 -20.96
N PHE A 232 -17.59 -20.65 -20.44
CA PHE A 232 -17.30 -21.82 -21.29
C PHE A 232 -18.43 -22.10 -22.31
N LYS A 233 -19.68 -21.86 -21.93
CA LYS A 233 -20.87 -22.18 -22.74
C LYS A 233 -21.83 -21.00 -22.84
N LYS A 234 -21.31 -19.77 -22.78
CA LYS A 234 -22.10 -18.53 -22.94
C LYS A 234 -23.30 -18.48 -21.97
N GLN A 235 -23.15 -19.06 -20.79
CA GLN A 235 -24.17 -19.15 -19.73
C GLN A 235 -25.46 -19.89 -20.13
N SER A 236 -25.47 -20.59 -21.27
CA SER A 236 -26.69 -21.23 -21.82
C SER A 236 -27.40 -22.19 -20.86
N PHE A 237 -26.66 -22.84 -19.94
CA PHE A 237 -27.22 -23.81 -18.99
C PHE A 237 -27.46 -23.24 -17.58
N VAL A 238 -27.07 -21.99 -17.33
CA VAL A 238 -27.12 -21.36 -16.00
C VAL A 238 -27.72 -19.96 -16.01
N PHE A 239 -28.21 -19.50 -17.17
CA PHE A 239 -28.67 -18.14 -17.40
C PHE A 239 -29.68 -17.66 -16.35
N ASP A 240 -30.63 -18.52 -15.97
CA ASP A 240 -31.72 -18.21 -15.03
C ASP A 240 -31.25 -17.66 -13.69
N PHE A 241 -30.04 -18.02 -13.26
CA PHE A 241 -29.48 -17.61 -11.96
C PHE A 241 -28.05 -17.05 -12.03
N ASN A 242 -27.35 -17.21 -13.15
CA ASN A 242 -26.04 -16.65 -13.40
C ASN A 242 -25.89 -16.22 -14.88
N PRO A 243 -26.33 -15.01 -15.23
CA PRO A 243 -26.24 -14.48 -16.60
C PRO A 243 -24.85 -13.92 -16.95
N CYS A 244 -23.93 -13.85 -15.98
CA CYS A 244 -22.66 -13.15 -16.09
C CYS A 244 -21.51 -13.90 -15.41
N SER A 245 -20.34 -13.85 -16.02
CA SER A 245 -19.05 -14.16 -15.40
C SER A 245 -18.41 -12.87 -14.86
N TYR A 246 -17.83 -12.94 -13.67
CA TYR A 246 -17.12 -11.83 -13.05
C TYR A 246 -15.70 -12.21 -12.69
N ALA A 247 -14.77 -11.26 -12.81
CA ALA A 247 -13.47 -11.40 -12.16
C ALA A 247 -12.94 -10.05 -11.66
N PHE A 248 -12.19 -10.09 -10.57
CA PHE A 248 -11.67 -8.90 -9.91
C PHE A 248 -10.56 -9.24 -8.93
N ILE A 249 -9.82 -8.21 -8.55
CA ILE A 249 -8.90 -8.25 -7.42
C ILE A 249 -9.53 -7.43 -6.32
N ILE A 250 -9.54 -7.98 -5.11
CA ILE A 250 -10.13 -7.33 -3.95
C ILE A 250 -9.28 -7.60 -2.71
N ARG A 251 -9.34 -6.66 -1.77
CA ARG A 251 -8.90 -6.84 -0.40
C ARG A 251 -9.52 -8.08 0.24
N GLU A 252 -8.69 -8.96 0.80
CA GLU A 252 -9.16 -10.26 1.32
C GLU A 252 -10.16 -10.10 2.49
N ASP A 253 -10.02 -9.04 3.28
CA ASP A 253 -10.88 -8.70 4.41
C ASP A 253 -12.23 -8.09 3.98
N GLU A 254 -12.34 -7.60 2.75
CA GLU A 254 -13.51 -6.88 2.21
C GLU A 254 -14.47 -7.77 1.41
N PHE A 255 -14.14 -9.06 1.20
CA PHE A 255 -14.95 -9.95 0.38
C PHE A 255 -15.33 -11.26 1.07
N LYS A 256 -16.64 -11.51 1.18
CA LYS A 256 -17.22 -12.80 1.60
C LYS A 256 -18.24 -13.23 0.57
N PHE A 257 -17.99 -14.33 -0.11
CA PHE A 257 -18.86 -14.77 -1.19
C PHE A 257 -20.30 -15.09 -0.72
N SER A 258 -21.27 -14.71 -1.54
CA SER A 258 -22.69 -15.02 -1.43
C SER A 258 -23.23 -15.32 -2.84
N SER A 259 -24.14 -16.27 -2.94
CA SER A 259 -24.80 -16.67 -4.19
C SER A 259 -25.52 -15.51 -4.88
N VAL A 260 -25.95 -14.49 -4.13
CA VAL A 260 -26.57 -13.26 -4.67
C VAL A 260 -25.61 -12.50 -5.61
N TYR A 261 -24.31 -12.66 -5.44
CA TYR A 261 -23.30 -12.03 -6.30
C TYR A 261 -23.27 -12.59 -7.72
N LEU A 262 -23.87 -13.75 -7.98
CA LEU A 262 -24.02 -14.31 -9.33
C LEU A 262 -24.83 -13.41 -10.28
N THR A 263 -25.63 -12.47 -9.74
CA THR A 263 -26.44 -11.53 -10.52
C THR A 263 -26.17 -10.06 -10.17
N THR A 264 -25.80 -9.76 -8.92
CA THR A 264 -25.70 -8.38 -8.43
C THR A 264 -24.35 -7.73 -8.67
N LEU A 265 -23.26 -8.49 -8.86
CA LEU A 265 -21.93 -7.93 -9.09
C LEU A 265 -21.82 -7.08 -10.36
N ARG A 266 -22.76 -7.22 -11.31
CA ARG A 266 -22.85 -6.34 -12.49
C ARG A 266 -23.04 -4.86 -12.12
N ASN A 267 -23.57 -4.59 -10.92
CA ASN A 267 -23.79 -3.25 -10.42
C ASN A 267 -22.56 -2.71 -9.65
N ASN A 268 -21.72 -3.60 -9.14
CA ASN A 268 -20.52 -3.24 -8.40
C ASN A 268 -19.35 -3.09 -9.37
N LYS A 269 -19.17 -1.87 -9.89
CA LYS A 269 -18.16 -1.62 -10.91
C LYS A 269 -16.74 -1.58 -10.37
N THR A 270 -16.55 -1.11 -9.14
CA THR A 270 -15.23 -0.91 -8.54
C THR A 270 -15.12 -1.57 -7.18
N LEU A 271 -13.92 -2.04 -6.85
CA LEU A 271 -13.63 -2.82 -5.64
C LEU A 271 -12.29 -2.38 -5.04
N PRO A 272 -12.17 -2.39 -3.70
CA PRO A 272 -10.97 -1.92 -3.02
C PRO A 272 -9.80 -2.87 -3.21
N MET A 273 -8.64 -2.31 -3.54
CA MET A 273 -7.39 -3.03 -3.80
C MET A 273 -6.21 -2.22 -3.23
N VAL A 274 -5.18 -2.91 -2.76
CA VAL A 274 -3.96 -2.30 -2.24
C VAL A 274 -2.80 -2.53 -3.21
N LEU A 275 -2.02 -1.50 -3.50
CA LEU A 275 -0.81 -1.61 -4.31
C LEU A 275 0.40 -1.20 -3.48
N ASP A 276 1.52 -1.89 -3.69
CA ASP A 276 2.82 -1.37 -3.29
C ASP A 276 3.32 -0.41 -4.36
N TRP A 277 4.08 0.58 -3.93
CA TRP A 277 4.79 1.48 -4.83
C TRP A 277 6.26 1.61 -4.43
N THR A 278 7.13 1.74 -5.43
CA THR A 278 8.57 1.92 -5.21
C THR A 278 9.10 3.10 -6.02
N ILE A 279 10.22 3.69 -5.55
CA ILE A 279 11.04 4.60 -6.35
C ILE A 279 12.30 3.85 -6.76
N GLY A 280 12.36 3.46 -8.04
CA GLY A 280 13.46 2.67 -8.63
C GLY A 280 13.05 1.24 -9.01
N SER A 281 13.93 0.54 -9.72
CA SER A 281 13.68 -0.79 -10.32
C SER A 281 14.14 -1.99 -9.46
N GLU A 282 14.67 -1.75 -8.26
CA GLU A 282 15.20 -2.81 -7.38
C GLU A 282 14.24 -3.11 -6.23
N LYS A 283 14.16 -4.39 -5.83
CA LYS A 283 13.40 -4.82 -4.66
C LYS A 283 13.92 -4.11 -3.42
N CYS A 284 13.03 -3.72 -2.51
CA CYS A 284 13.40 -3.03 -1.28
C CYS A 284 14.42 -3.79 -0.44
N ASP A 285 14.39 -5.12 -0.51
CA ASP A 285 15.34 -6.00 0.17
C ASP A 285 16.81 -5.82 -0.27
N LEU A 286 17.02 -5.33 -1.49
CA LEU A 286 18.34 -5.16 -2.11
C LEU A 286 18.76 -3.67 -2.20
N ALA A 287 17.84 -2.74 -2.00
CA ALA A 287 18.03 -1.31 -2.22
C ALA A 287 18.45 -0.51 -0.97
N TRP A 288 18.56 -1.16 0.21
CA TRP A 288 18.90 -0.52 1.49
C TRP A 288 20.24 0.23 1.50
N ASN A 289 21.16 -0.04 0.57
CA ASN A 289 22.48 0.62 0.52
C ASN A 289 22.69 1.63 -0.62
N LYS A 290 21.69 1.88 -1.48
CA LYS A 290 21.81 2.85 -2.58
C LYS A 290 21.17 4.20 -2.23
N SER A 291 21.89 5.30 -2.42
CA SER A 291 21.48 6.65 -2.02
C SER A 291 20.25 7.20 -2.74
N SER A 292 19.78 6.55 -3.81
CA SER A 292 18.68 6.99 -4.68
C SER A 292 17.36 6.22 -4.52
N TYR A 293 17.25 5.31 -3.56
CA TYR A 293 16.08 4.42 -3.43
C TYR A 293 15.30 4.70 -2.15
N ILE A 294 13.97 4.78 -2.28
CA ILE A 294 13.04 5.03 -1.19
C ILE A 294 12.08 3.84 -1.13
N CYS A 295 12.10 3.15 0.02
CA CYS A 295 11.23 2.03 0.33
C CYS A 295 10.49 2.32 1.64
N GLY A 296 9.23 1.88 1.71
CA GLY A 296 8.42 1.91 2.93
C GLY A 296 9.09 1.15 4.08
N GLU A 297 8.91 1.71 5.28
CA GLU A 297 9.34 1.27 6.62
C GLU A 297 10.80 1.49 7.09
N ASN A 298 11.60 2.33 6.44
CA ASN A 298 12.61 3.13 7.18
C ASN A 298 13.10 4.37 6.40
N MET A 299 12.53 5.52 6.78
CA MET A 299 12.52 6.77 6.00
C MET A 299 13.79 7.65 6.11
N LEU A 300 14.90 7.14 6.67
CA LEU A 300 16.13 7.93 6.84
C LEU A 300 16.77 8.40 5.50
N LYS A 301 16.37 7.83 4.35
CA LYS A 301 16.89 8.19 3.02
C LYS A 301 16.13 9.27 2.26
N ILE A 302 14.88 9.58 2.61
CA ILE A 302 14.16 10.68 1.92
C ILE A 302 14.82 12.02 2.26
N ARG A 303 15.32 12.16 3.51
CA ARG A 303 16.04 13.35 3.96
C ARG A 303 17.37 13.54 3.24
N SER A 304 18.12 12.48 2.92
CA SER A 304 19.40 12.61 2.22
C SER A 304 19.21 13.09 0.77
N VAL A 305 18.21 12.56 0.05
CA VAL A 305 17.91 12.99 -1.33
C VAL A 305 17.42 14.45 -1.37
N LEU A 306 16.58 14.87 -0.41
CA LEU A 306 16.11 16.26 -0.29
C LEU A 306 17.24 17.21 0.16
N SER A 307 18.12 16.78 1.06
CA SER A 307 19.29 17.55 1.50
C SER A 307 20.28 17.78 0.37
N THR A 308 20.46 16.81 -0.53
CA THR A 308 21.40 16.98 -1.65
C THR A 308 20.85 17.95 -2.71
N ARG A 309 19.53 17.91 -2.98
CA ARG A 309 18.90 18.84 -3.93
C ARG A 309 18.79 20.28 -3.41
N ALA A 310 18.43 20.46 -2.14
CA ALA A 310 18.38 21.78 -1.53
C ALA A 310 19.78 22.44 -1.46
N SER A 311 20.83 21.65 -1.21
CA SER A 311 22.21 22.17 -1.20
C SER A 311 22.70 22.61 -2.59
N ILE A 312 22.29 21.88 -3.65
CA ILE A 312 22.63 22.23 -5.04
C ILE A 312 21.89 23.50 -5.51
N GLU A 313 20.62 23.68 -5.14
CA GLU A 313 19.86 24.90 -5.49
C GLU A 313 20.32 26.15 -4.71
N ILE A 314 20.84 25.98 -3.50
CA ILE A 314 21.42 27.09 -2.71
C ILE A 314 22.79 27.50 -3.28
N GLN A 315 23.65 26.55 -3.65
CA GLN A 315 24.96 26.85 -4.27
C GLN A 315 24.82 27.57 -5.62
N LEU A 316 23.85 27.17 -6.46
CA LEU A 316 23.61 27.83 -7.74
C LEU A 316 23.03 29.26 -7.61
N LYS A 317 22.37 29.58 -6.49
CA LYS A 317 21.90 30.94 -6.20
C LYS A 317 22.98 31.83 -5.60
N GLU A 318 23.92 31.29 -4.84
CA GLU A 318 25.06 32.06 -4.29
C GLU A 318 26.10 32.40 -5.37
N GLU A 319 26.31 31.55 -6.37
CA GLU A 319 27.21 31.86 -7.50
C GLU A 319 26.66 32.92 -8.47
N ALA A 320 25.34 33.16 -8.47
CA ALA A 320 24.72 34.18 -9.32
C ALA A 320 24.76 35.61 -8.74
N VAL A 321 25.17 35.79 -7.47
CA VAL A 321 25.14 37.10 -6.78
C VAL A 321 26.53 37.75 -6.65
N ILE A 322 27.61 37.08 -7.05
CA ILE A 322 28.96 37.66 -7.03
C ILE A 322 29.41 38.05 -8.45
N LYS A 323 28.88 39.16 -8.97
CA LYS A 323 29.58 39.95 -10.01
C LYS A 323 30.26 41.14 -9.34
N PRO A 324 31.60 41.25 -9.37
CA PRO A 324 32.28 42.42 -8.83
C PRO A 324 32.10 43.61 -9.77
N SER A 325 31.52 44.67 -9.22
CA SER A 325 31.79 46.03 -9.67
C SER A 325 33.27 46.35 -9.43
N LYS A 326 34.03 46.70 -10.48
CA LYS A 326 34.91 47.90 -10.54
C LYS A 326 35.72 47.97 -11.84
N GLN A 327 35.35 48.99 -12.63
CA GLN A 327 36.20 49.97 -13.34
C GLN A 327 37.65 49.57 -13.73
N ARG A 328 37.91 49.59 -15.03
CA ARG A 328 38.67 50.70 -15.65
C ARG A 328 38.20 50.92 -17.08
#